data_AF-A0A1R1FRI0-F1
#
_entry.id   AF-A0A1R1FRI0-F1
#
_cell.length_a   1.000
_cell.length_b   1.000
_cell.length_c   1.000
_cell.angle_alpha   90.00
_cell.angle_beta   90.00
_cell.angle_gamma   90.00
#
_symmetry.space_group_name_H-M   'P 1'
#
loop_
_entity.id
_entity.type
_entity.pdbx_description
1 polymer ?
#
loop_
_entity_poly.entity_id
_entity_poly.type
_entity_poly.pdbx_seq_one_letter_code
_entity_poly.pdbx_strand_id
1 'polypeptide(L)'
;MRYLTKEWYELCQQTHLHFGLRVHNGANESDENLFLRLYKRKEKAHVKQERELYNLDPRFMLEHDGQVLTRLDKAFGEEEVTEEDQIVYHMPPEERAHIEKLIAEYDVRPPFDEKKCKEEYKESMESSFQYKAEHLPQEIVEQIADIRVFTLGYCTRKMLQQLKKQSAHNWRRVEHTSKEFREVMMAQDISDEIHSRVQYHDCTITELLTGDEVVIRFDTRGGFTNINKLTLVAPEIIKQDGGIVGSYWLYQELYRIDNGYELHVLFDGENMPELIVRCADILVEVE
;
A
#
# COMPACT_ATOMS: atom_id res chain seq x y z
N MET A 1 21.26 -14.36 -5.95
CA MET A 1 19.99 -14.95 -5.49
C MET A 1 19.01 -13.81 -5.40
N ARG A 2 17.77 -13.95 -5.90
CA ARG A 2 16.74 -12.92 -5.88
C ARG A 2 15.83 -13.12 -4.67
N TYR A 3 15.43 -12.05 -3.99
CA TYR A 3 14.68 -12.08 -2.74
C TYR A 3 13.27 -11.50 -2.88
N LEU A 4 13.13 -10.32 -3.49
CA LEU A 4 11.88 -9.59 -3.67
C LEU A 4 11.13 -10.03 -4.94
N THR A 5 10.94 -11.35 -5.07
CA THR A 5 10.29 -11.96 -6.23
C THR A 5 8.77 -11.89 -6.13
N LYS A 6 8.10 -12.22 -7.23
CA LYS A 6 6.65 -12.47 -7.26
C LYS A 6 6.18 -13.41 -6.15
N GLU A 7 6.86 -14.53 -5.94
CA GLU A 7 6.48 -15.52 -4.91
C GLU A 7 6.62 -14.96 -3.50
N TRP A 8 7.64 -14.12 -3.26
CA TRP A 8 7.79 -13.43 -1.98
C TRP A 8 6.66 -12.41 -1.77
N TYR A 9 6.30 -11.65 -2.80
CA TYR A 9 5.19 -10.70 -2.74
C TYR A 9 3.85 -11.39 -2.47
N GLU A 10 3.54 -12.46 -3.20
CA GLU A 10 2.33 -13.27 -2.97
C GLU A 10 2.27 -13.83 -1.54
N LEU A 11 3.42 -14.23 -0.99
CA LEU A 11 3.52 -14.68 0.39
C LEU A 11 3.24 -13.53 1.39
N CYS A 12 3.73 -12.32 1.10
CA CYS A 12 3.45 -11.11 1.90
C CYS A 12 1.94 -10.85 2.00
N GLN A 13 1.20 -10.98 0.90
CA GLN A 13 -0.26 -10.81 0.88
C GLN A 13 -1.01 -11.81 1.79
N GLN A 14 -0.37 -12.91 2.18
CA GLN A 14 -0.95 -13.96 3.01
C GLN A 14 -0.48 -13.94 4.48
N THR A 15 0.26 -12.92 4.90
CA THR A 15 0.75 -12.80 6.28
C THR A 15 -0.32 -12.38 7.28
N HIS A 16 -1.45 -11.83 6.81
CA HIS A 16 -2.51 -11.27 7.66
C HIS A 16 -3.92 -11.78 7.33
N LEU A 17 -4.06 -12.99 6.76
CA LEU A 17 -5.35 -13.59 6.37
C LEU A 17 -6.43 -13.61 7.48
N HIS A 18 -6.01 -13.62 8.76
CA HIS A 18 -6.92 -13.62 9.91
C HIS A 18 -7.37 -12.21 10.36
N PHE A 19 -6.77 -11.15 9.82
CA PHE A 19 -7.04 -9.77 10.22
C PHE A 19 -8.49 -9.38 9.92
N GLY A 20 -9.13 -8.66 10.85
CA GLY A 20 -10.54 -8.26 10.72
C GLY A 20 -11.57 -9.38 10.93
N LEU A 21 -11.16 -10.66 11.01
CA LEU A 21 -12.09 -11.78 11.19
C LEU A 21 -12.48 -12.00 12.67
N ARG A 22 -13.74 -12.40 12.88
CA ARG A 22 -14.32 -12.76 14.18
C ARG A 22 -15.02 -14.10 14.11
N VAL A 23 -15.07 -14.81 15.23
CA VAL A 23 -15.79 -16.10 15.30
C VAL A 23 -17.29 -15.85 15.32
N HIS A 24 -18.04 -16.59 14.50
CA HIS A 24 -19.50 -16.64 14.57
C HIS A 24 -19.98 -18.10 14.47
N ASN A 25 -20.89 -18.51 15.36
CA ASN A 25 -21.32 -19.91 15.46
C ASN A 25 -22.05 -20.39 14.20
N GLY A 26 -22.86 -19.54 13.58
CA GLY A 26 -23.56 -19.87 12.33
C GLY A 26 -22.71 -19.74 11.06
N ALA A 27 -21.41 -19.46 11.14
CA ALA A 27 -20.54 -19.38 9.96
C ALA A 27 -20.10 -20.76 9.43
N ASN A 28 -20.60 -21.84 10.03
CA ASN A 28 -20.36 -23.23 9.62
C ASN A 28 -21.28 -23.69 8.49
N GLU A 29 -22.34 -22.93 8.18
CA GLU A 29 -23.37 -23.25 7.21
C GLU A 29 -23.68 -22.02 6.36
N SER A 30 -24.20 -22.26 5.16
CA SER A 30 -24.75 -21.19 4.31
C SER A 30 -26.17 -20.88 4.76
N ASP A 31 -26.33 -19.78 5.50
CA ASP A 31 -27.60 -19.31 6.05
C ASP A 31 -27.89 -17.88 5.56
N GLU A 32 -28.88 -17.76 4.68
CA GLU A 32 -29.29 -16.48 4.10
C GLU A 32 -29.79 -15.48 5.16
N ASN A 33 -30.51 -15.94 6.19
CA ASN A 33 -30.99 -15.06 7.25
C ASN A 33 -29.84 -14.52 8.09
N LEU A 34 -28.83 -15.36 8.35
CA LEU A 34 -27.60 -14.93 8.99
C LEU A 34 -26.88 -13.88 8.15
N PHE A 35 -26.66 -14.15 6.86
CA PHE A 35 -25.99 -13.23 5.95
C PHE A 35 -26.70 -11.87 5.92
N LEU A 36 -28.01 -11.84 5.63
CA LEU A 36 -28.77 -10.59 5.54
C LEU A 36 -28.73 -9.78 6.84
N ARG A 37 -28.78 -10.44 8.00
CA ARG A 37 -28.67 -9.77 9.31
C ARG A 37 -27.29 -9.15 9.52
N LEU A 38 -26.22 -9.88 9.20
CA LEU A 38 -24.84 -9.39 9.33
C LEU A 38 -24.54 -8.27 8.33
N TYR A 39 -24.99 -8.43 7.09
CA TYR A 39 -24.88 -7.44 6.03
C TYR A 39 -25.54 -6.13 6.45
N LYS A 40 -26.81 -6.16 6.86
CA LYS A 40 -27.54 -4.96 7.30
C LYS A 40 -26.87 -4.25 8.47
N ARG A 41 -26.24 -5.01 9.38
CA ARG A 41 -25.46 -4.44 10.49
C ARG A 41 -24.22 -3.71 9.96
N LYS A 42 -23.49 -4.31 9.01
CA LYS A 42 -22.28 -3.73 8.43
C LYS A 42 -22.59 -2.53 7.55
N GLU A 43 -23.62 -2.60 6.71
CA GLU A 43 -24.15 -1.48 5.94
C GLU A 43 -24.50 -0.30 6.84
N LYS A 44 -25.26 -0.54 7.93
CA LYS A 44 -25.61 0.53 8.88
C LYS A 44 -24.36 1.16 9.53
N ALA A 45 -23.34 0.36 9.84
CA ALA A 45 -22.10 0.86 10.40
C ALA A 45 -21.30 1.68 9.38
N HIS A 46 -21.23 1.22 8.13
CA HIS A 46 -20.59 1.94 7.02
C HIS A 46 -21.28 3.28 6.75
N VAL A 47 -22.61 3.28 6.56
CA VAL A 47 -23.41 4.51 6.38
C VAL A 47 -23.19 5.50 7.53
N LYS A 48 -23.10 5.00 8.76
CA LYS A 48 -22.81 5.85 9.92
C LYS A 48 -21.43 6.49 9.82
N GLN A 49 -20.40 5.69 9.52
CA GLN A 49 -19.02 6.16 9.36
C GLN A 49 -18.90 7.17 8.21
N GLU A 50 -19.45 6.85 7.04
CA GLU A 50 -19.46 7.75 5.88
C GLU A 50 -20.17 9.06 6.20
N ARG A 51 -21.29 9.02 6.94
CA ARG A 51 -21.98 10.22 7.41
C ARG A 51 -21.14 11.03 8.40
N GLU A 52 -20.42 10.38 9.30
CA GLU A 52 -19.51 11.05 10.25
C GLU A 52 -18.36 11.74 9.51
N LEU A 53 -17.72 11.05 8.56
CA LEU A 53 -16.68 11.61 7.70
C LEU A 53 -17.23 12.74 6.83
N TYR A 54 -18.41 12.56 6.24
CA TYR A 54 -19.10 13.61 5.52
C TYR A 54 -19.29 14.83 6.42
N ASN A 55 -19.78 14.67 7.64
CA ASN A 55 -20.05 15.81 8.51
C ASN A 55 -18.80 16.46 9.11
N LEU A 56 -17.60 15.92 8.93
CA LEU A 56 -16.36 16.48 9.45
C LEU A 56 -16.07 17.84 8.79
N ASP A 57 -16.18 18.93 9.57
CA ASP A 57 -16.00 20.30 9.07
C ASP A 57 -14.51 20.63 8.90
N PRO A 58 -13.99 20.82 7.68
CA PRO A 58 -12.56 21.03 7.43
C PRO A 58 -11.97 22.27 8.14
N ARG A 59 -12.80 23.17 8.69
CA ARG A 59 -12.34 24.27 9.55
C ARG A 59 -11.53 23.80 10.76
N PHE A 60 -11.76 22.59 11.27
CA PHE A 60 -10.95 22.04 12.36
C PHE A 60 -9.45 22.03 12.00
N MET A 61 -9.11 21.91 10.71
CA MET A 61 -7.72 21.90 10.25
C MET A 61 -7.02 23.24 10.48
N LEU A 62 -7.75 24.36 10.46
CA LEU A 62 -7.20 25.68 10.71
C LEU A 62 -6.84 25.89 12.18
N GLU A 63 -7.40 25.10 13.10
CA GLU A 63 -7.10 25.18 14.54
C GLU A 63 -5.66 24.73 14.86
N HIS A 64 -5.01 24.04 13.94
CA HIS A 64 -3.61 23.61 14.09
C HIS A 64 -2.61 24.75 13.89
N ASP A 65 -2.98 25.85 13.23
CA ASP A 65 -2.08 26.99 13.06
C ASP A 65 -1.80 27.69 14.40
N GLY A 66 -0.52 27.88 14.72
CA GLY A 66 -0.08 28.37 16.01
C GLY A 66 -0.01 27.28 17.10
N GLN A 67 -0.24 26.01 16.76
CA GLN A 67 -0.09 24.91 17.70
C GLN A 67 1.38 24.75 18.09
N VAL A 68 1.62 24.64 19.40
CA VAL A 68 2.93 24.34 19.95
C VAL A 68 3.15 22.83 19.86
N LEU A 69 4.19 22.44 19.12
CA LEU A 69 4.60 21.06 18.91
C LEU A 69 5.95 20.82 19.58
N THR A 70 6.13 19.64 20.16
CA THR A 70 7.44 19.20 20.67
C THR A 70 8.26 18.61 19.52
N ARG A 71 9.54 18.94 19.45
CA ARG A 71 10.44 18.30 18.48
C ARG A 71 10.43 16.78 18.63
N LEU A 72 10.42 16.08 17.49
CA LEU A 72 10.24 14.63 17.44
C LEU A 72 11.34 13.85 18.20
N ASP A 73 12.59 14.31 18.10
CA ASP A 73 13.76 13.75 18.80
C ASP A 73 13.62 13.82 20.33
N LYS A 74 12.93 14.85 20.84
CA LYS A 74 12.67 15.04 22.27
C LYS A 74 11.39 14.39 22.74
N ALA A 75 10.33 14.39 21.93
CA ALA A 75 9.05 13.76 22.26
C ALA A 75 9.17 12.25 22.53
N PHE A 76 10.16 11.59 21.92
CA PHE A 76 10.45 10.16 22.11
C PHE A 76 11.72 9.89 22.92
N GLY A 77 12.38 10.93 23.44
CA GLY A 77 13.55 10.80 24.31
C GLY A 77 13.16 10.58 25.78
N GLU A 78 14.14 10.17 26.60
CA GLU A 78 13.97 10.05 28.06
C GLU A 78 14.27 11.37 28.81
N GLU A 79 14.68 12.42 28.07
CA GLU A 79 15.03 13.73 28.63
C GLU A 79 13.79 14.62 28.86
N GLU A 80 13.87 15.51 29.85
CA GLU A 80 12.80 16.45 30.15
C GLU A 80 12.64 17.49 29.01
N VAL A 81 11.41 17.66 28.53
CA VAL A 81 11.09 18.60 27.44
C VAL A 81 11.10 20.03 27.99
N THR A 82 11.96 20.88 27.42
CA THR A 82 12.07 22.30 27.78
C THR A 82 11.31 23.20 26.80
N GLU A 83 11.16 24.50 27.12
CA GLU A 83 10.54 25.48 26.22
C GLU A 83 11.33 25.65 24.91
N GLU A 84 12.65 25.41 24.90
CA GLU A 84 13.48 25.46 23.70
C GLU A 84 13.23 24.28 22.74
N ASP A 85 12.63 23.19 23.25
CA ASP A 85 12.27 22.01 22.47
C ASP A 85 10.87 22.15 21.81
N GLN A 86 10.23 23.31 21.98
CA GLN A 86 8.93 23.63 21.42
C GLN A 86 9.08 24.42 20.11
N ILE A 87 8.32 23.99 19.10
CA ILE A 87 8.19 24.66 17.81
C ILE A 87 6.74 25.08 17.64
N VAL A 88 6.52 26.33 17.28
CA VAL A 88 5.19 26.79 16.86
C VAL A 88 5.01 26.41 15.40
N TYR A 89 4.04 25.54 15.12
CA TYR A 89 3.66 25.25 13.75
C TYR A 89 2.94 26.47 13.17
N HIS A 90 3.45 26.94 12.04
CA HIS A 90 2.82 27.98 11.24
C HIS A 90 2.39 27.38 9.92
N MET A 91 1.09 27.43 9.67
CA MET A 91 0.49 26.86 8.48
C MET A 91 0.99 27.59 7.23
N PRO A 92 1.59 26.87 6.25
CA PRO A 92 2.00 27.46 4.99
C PRO A 92 0.81 28.08 4.24
N PRO A 93 1.01 29.17 3.47
CA PRO A 93 -0.07 29.80 2.70
C PRO A 93 -0.78 28.86 1.71
N GLU A 94 -0.03 27.93 1.10
CA GLU A 94 -0.57 26.94 0.17
C GLU A 94 -1.52 25.95 0.86
N GLU A 95 -1.14 25.48 2.05
CA GLU A 95 -1.97 24.60 2.88
C GLU A 95 -3.24 25.31 3.33
N ARG A 96 -3.12 26.57 3.78
CA ARG A 96 -4.29 27.40 4.13
C ARG A 96 -5.23 27.57 2.94
N ALA A 97 -4.72 27.92 1.76
CA ALA A 97 -5.53 28.09 0.56
C ALA A 97 -6.24 26.78 0.16
N HIS A 98 -5.58 25.64 0.35
CA HIS A 98 -6.19 24.33 0.15
C HIS A 98 -7.35 24.09 1.13
N ILE A 99 -7.16 24.37 2.43
CA ILE A 99 -8.20 24.22 3.44
C ILE A 99 -9.38 25.17 3.17
N GLU A 100 -9.13 26.41 2.78
CA GLU A 100 -10.17 27.38 2.38
C GLU A 100 -11.01 26.86 1.21
N LYS A 101 -10.37 26.19 0.23
CA LYS A 101 -11.09 25.52 -0.86
C LYS A 101 -11.97 24.38 -0.33
N LEU A 102 -11.45 23.53 0.56
CA LEU A 102 -12.22 22.45 1.18
C LEU A 102 -13.43 23.00 1.96
N ILE A 103 -13.27 24.13 2.66
CA ILE A 103 -14.35 24.81 3.37
C ILE A 103 -15.42 25.30 2.39
N ALA A 104 -15.03 25.95 1.29
CA ALA A 104 -15.95 26.41 0.28
C ALA A 104 -16.75 25.25 -0.35
N GLU A 105 -16.09 24.13 -0.64
CA GLU A 105 -16.73 22.90 -1.10
C GLU A 105 -17.66 22.30 -0.03
N TYR A 106 -17.26 22.33 1.24
CA TYR A 106 -18.04 21.85 2.37
C TYR A 106 -19.35 22.64 2.56
N ASP A 107 -19.32 23.96 2.39
CA ASP A 107 -20.46 24.84 2.65
C ASP A 107 -21.56 24.74 1.57
N VAL A 108 -21.18 24.44 0.32
CA VAL A 108 -22.11 24.41 -0.82
C VAL A 108 -22.62 23.00 -1.17
N ARG A 109 -22.10 21.97 -0.51
CA ARG A 109 -22.43 20.58 -0.83
C ARG A 109 -23.91 20.25 -0.55
N PRO A 110 -24.48 19.27 -1.26
CA PRO A 110 -25.83 18.79 -0.98
C PRO A 110 -25.90 18.10 0.40
N PRO A 111 -27.08 17.72 0.89
CA PRO A 111 -27.18 16.82 2.04
C PRO A 111 -26.57 15.44 1.75
N PHE A 112 -26.10 14.74 2.78
CA PHE A 112 -25.60 13.36 2.67
C PHE A 112 -26.66 12.42 2.07
N ASP A 113 -26.32 11.78 0.95
CA ASP A 113 -27.19 10.82 0.27
C ASP A 113 -26.97 9.41 0.81
N GLU A 114 -27.81 9.04 1.77
CA GLU A 114 -27.79 7.71 2.37
C GLU A 114 -28.15 6.59 1.37
N LYS A 115 -28.97 6.88 0.35
CA LYS A 115 -29.37 5.87 -0.63
C LYS A 115 -28.18 5.53 -1.52
N LYS A 116 -27.51 6.55 -2.04
CA LYS A 116 -26.29 6.40 -2.85
C LYS A 116 -25.19 5.67 -2.07
N CYS A 117 -24.94 6.04 -0.82
CA CYS A 117 -23.96 5.36 0.04
C CYS A 117 -24.25 3.85 0.20
N LYS A 118 -25.53 3.46 0.32
CA LYS A 118 -25.90 2.03 0.40
C LYS A 118 -25.73 1.29 -0.94
N GLU A 119 -26.01 1.97 -2.05
CA GLU A 119 -25.79 1.42 -3.39
C GLU A 119 -24.29 1.18 -3.63
N GLU A 120 -23.44 2.17 -3.32
CA GLU A 120 -21.98 2.05 -3.41
C GLU A 120 -21.43 0.95 -2.47
N TYR A 121 -21.94 0.87 -1.25
CA TYR A 121 -21.56 -0.20 -0.31
C TYR A 121 -21.91 -1.59 -0.86
N LYS A 122 -23.07 -1.74 -1.50
CA LYS A 122 -23.49 -3.00 -2.10
C LYS A 122 -22.55 -3.41 -3.22
N GLU A 123 -22.26 -2.51 -4.15
CA GLU A 123 -21.34 -2.77 -5.28
C GLU A 123 -19.95 -3.15 -4.76
N SER A 124 -19.42 -2.39 -3.80
CA SER A 124 -18.13 -2.68 -3.15
C SER A 124 -18.10 -4.06 -2.49
N MET A 125 -19.18 -4.46 -1.82
CA MET A 125 -19.29 -5.77 -1.19
C MET A 125 -19.36 -6.91 -2.21
N GLU A 126 -20.07 -6.73 -3.33
CA GLU A 126 -20.15 -7.72 -4.42
C GLU A 126 -18.76 -7.95 -5.03
N SER A 127 -18.02 -6.89 -5.34
CA SER A 127 -16.64 -6.99 -5.80
C SER A 127 -15.73 -7.65 -4.76
N SER A 128 -15.91 -7.33 -3.47
CA SER A 128 -15.13 -7.94 -2.39
C SER A 128 -15.37 -9.45 -2.26
N PHE A 129 -16.60 -9.93 -2.52
CA PHE A 129 -16.90 -11.36 -2.51
C PHE A 129 -16.17 -12.10 -3.64
N GLN A 130 -16.21 -11.56 -4.85
CA GLN A 130 -15.53 -12.12 -6.02
C GLN A 130 -14.02 -12.13 -5.82
N TYR A 131 -13.46 -10.99 -5.42
CA TYR A 131 -12.04 -10.85 -5.16
C TYR A 131 -11.55 -11.89 -4.14
N LYS A 132 -12.25 -12.08 -3.02
CA LYS A 132 -11.87 -13.09 -2.02
C LYS A 132 -12.00 -14.51 -2.53
N ALA A 133 -13.00 -14.81 -3.36
CA ALA A 133 -13.14 -16.14 -3.95
C ALA A 133 -11.98 -16.48 -4.89
N GLU A 134 -11.45 -15.50 -5.61
CA GLU A 134 -10.38 -15.66 -6.60
C GLU A 134 -8.97 -15.64 -5.99
N HIS A 135 -8.75 -14.84 -4.93
CA HIS A 135 -7.40 -14.55 -4.42
C HIS A 135 -7.07 -15.24 -3.09
N LEU A 136 -8.06 -15.85 -2.41
CA LEU A 136 -7.75 -16.69 -1.24
C LEU A 136 -7.18 -18.04 -1.70
N PRO A 137 -6.27 -18.65 -0.91
CA PRO A 137 -5.81 -20.00 -1.18
C PRO A 137 -6.99 -20.97 -1.29
N GLN A 138 -6.97 -21.84 -2.31
CA GLN A 138 -8.09 -22.73 -2.61
C GLN A 138 -8.50 -23.58 -1.41
N GLU A 139 -7.54 -24.08 -0.62
CA GLU A 139 -7.80 -24.90 0.57
C GLU A 139 -8.50 -24.12 1.69
N ILE A 140 -8.42 -22.79 1.67
CA ILE A 140 -9.19 -21.92 2.57
C ILE A 140 -10.60 -21.72 2.03
N VAL A 141 -10.74 -21.43 0.73
CA VAL A 141 -12.04 -21.23 0.07
C VAL A 141 -12.94 -22.45 0.24
N GLU A 142 -12.40 -23.66 0.03
CA GLU A 142 -13.14 -24.92 0.16
C GLU A 142 -13.68 -25.20 1.57
N GLN A 143 -13.10 -24.57 2.59
CA GLN A 143 -13.54 -24.70 3.99
C GLN A 143 -14.53 -23.61 4.42
N ILE A 144 -14.79 -22.61 3.59
CA ILE A 144 -15.72 -21.53 3.86
C ILE A 144 -17.13 -21.96 3.42
N ALA A 145 -18.06 -22.03 4.37
CA ALA A 145 -19.44 -22.40 4.07
C ALA A 145 -20.22 -21.31 3.30
N ASP A 146 -19.93 -20.03 3.60
CA ASP A 146 -20.49 -18.88 2.88
C ASP A 146 -19.43 -17.77 2.77
N ILE A 147 -18.94 -17.54 1.53
CA ILE A 147 -17.92 -16.52 1.25
C ILE A 147 -18.39 -15.11 1.60
N ARG A 148 -19.71 -14.85 1.57
CA ARG A 148 -20.28 -13.55 1.90
C ARG A 148 -20.16 -13.27 3.38
N VAL A 149 -20.49 -14.26 4.22
CA VAL A 149 -20.31 -14.18 5.68
C VAL A 149 -18.84 -14.03 6.05
N PHE A 150 -17.95 -14.76 5.36
CA PHE A 150 -16.50 -14.63 5.52
C PHE A 150 -16.01 -13.22 5.21
N THR A 151 -16.43 -12.67 4.07
CA THR A 151 -16.06 -11.33 3.62
C THR A 151 -16.56 -10.22 4.55
N LEU A 152 -17.74 -10.40 5.17
CA LEU A 152 -18.25 -9.51 6.21
C LEU A 152 -17.41 -9.54 7.51
N GLY A 153 -16.40 -10.41 7.60
CA GLY A 153 -15.46 -10.51 8.70
C GLY A 153 -15.80 -11.61 9.69
N TYR A 154 -16.51 -12.67 9.29
CA TYR A 154 -16.95 -13.73 10.20
C TYR A 154 -16.56 -15.12 9.72
N CYS A 155 -15.98 -15.93 10.59
CA CYS A 155 -15.60 -17.30 10.26
C CYS A 155 -15.85 -18.25 11.44
N THR A 156 -15.64 -19.54 11.21
CA THR A 156 -15.66 -20.53 12.30
C THR A 156 -14.43 -20.39 13.19
N ARG A 157 -14.50 -20.90 14.43
CA ARG A 157 -13.35 -20.91 15.34
C ARG A 157 -12.16 -21.70 14.76
N LYS A 158 -12.44 -22.83 14.12
CA LYS A 158 -11.43 -23.69 13.48
C LYS A 158 -10.71 -22.92 12.36
N MET A 159 -11.48 -22.25 11.49
CA MET A 159 -10.92 -21.43 10.41
C MET A 159 -10.04 -20.31 10.97
N LEU A 160 -10.52 -19.55 11.96
CA LEU A 160 -9.72 -18.46 12.54
C LEU A 160 -8.38 -18.94 13.11
N GLN A 161 -8.36 -20.10 13.77
CA GLN A 161 -7.14 -20.68 14.31
C GLN A 161 -6.18 -21.13 13.20
N GLN A 162 -6.70 -21.75 12.14
CA GLN A 162 -5.91 -22.14 10.97
C GLN A 162 -5.27 -20.91 10.31
N LEU A 163 -6.07 -19.88 10.04
CA LEU A 163 -5.58 -18.64 9.40
C LEU A 163 -4.51 -17.97 10.26
N LYS A 164 -4.68 -17.90 11.58
CA LYS A 164 -3.64 -17.38 12.49
C LYS A 164 -2.34 -18.16 12.39
N LYS A 165 -2.41 -19.49 12.35
CA LYS A 165 -1.23 -20.35 12.24
C LYS A 165 -0.52 -20.16 10.90
N GLN A 166 -1.29 -20.12 9.80
CA GLN A 166 -0.76 -19.90 8.45
C GLN A 166 -0.15 -18.51 8.31
N SER A 167 -0.86 -17.46 8.73
CA SER A 167 -0.35 -16.09 8.81
C SER A 167 0.98 -16.00 9.56
N ALA A 168 1.07 -16.59 10.75
CA ALA A 168 2.31 -16.57 11.54
C ALA A 168 3.45 -17.36 10.87
N HIS A 169 3.13 -18.45 10.16
CA HIS A 169 4.13 -19.20 9.41
C HIS A 169 4.65 -18.40 8.20
N ASN A 170 3.75 -17.81 7.42
CA ASN A 170 4.07 -16.97 6.27
C ASN A 170 4.89 -15.74 6.70
N TRP A 171 4.50 -15.09 7.79
CA TRP A 171 5.24 -13.95 8.35
C TRP A 171 6.69 -14.30 8.65
N ARG A 172 6.96 -15.45 9.29
CA ARG A 172 8.36 -15.87 9.57
C ARG A 172 9.18 -16.08 8.32
N ARG A 173 8.57 -16.58 7.25
CA ARG A 173 9.24 -16.78 5.96
C ARG A 173 9.55 -15.44 5.29
N VAL A 174 8.57 -14.54 5.27
CA VAL A 174 8.75 -13.16 4.77
C VAL A 174 9.87 -12.47 5.54
N GLU A 175 9.81 -12.47 6.86
CA GLU A 175 10.82 -11.82 7.71
C GLU A 175 12.22 -12.42 7.51
N HIS A 176 12.32 -13.75 7.32
CA HIS A 176 13.59 -14.40 7.03
C HIS A 176 14.17 -13.93 5.69
N THR A 177 13.36 -13.92 4.62
CA THR A 177 13.78 -13.41 3.31
C THR A 177 14.13 -11.92 3.37
N SER A 178 13.32 -11.10 4.05
CA SER A 178 13.57 -9.66 4.24
C SER A 178 14.85 -9.39 5.05
N LYS A 179 15.19 -10.27 6.00
CA LYS A 179 16.46 -10.19 6.72
C LYS A 179 17.65 -10.48 5.80
N GLU A 180 17.61 -11.60 5.07
CA GLU A 180 18.69 -11.95 4.13
C GLU A 180 18.86 -10.90 3.03
N PHE A 181 17.74 -10.41 2.47
CA PHE A 181 17.73 -9.30 1.52
C PHE A 181 18.47 -8.09 2.07
N ARG A 182 18.10 -7.62 3.28
CA ARG A 182 18.76 -6.47 3.92
C ARG A 182 20.27 -6.69 4.09
N GLU A 183 20.68 -7.87 4.56
CA GLU A 183 22.09 -8.21 4.75
C GLU A 183 22.86 -8.16 3.42
N VAL A 184 22.29 -8.70 2.34
CA VAL A 184 22.90 -8.69 1.01
C VAL A 184 22.95 -7.30 0.40
N MET A 185 21.89 -6.51 0.53
CA MET A 185 21.83 -5.13 0.04
C MET A 185 22.85 -4.24 0.75
N MET A 186 22.97 -4.35 2.08
CA MET A 186 23.98 -3.62 2.84
C MET A 186 25.41 -4.02 2.45
N ALA A 187 25.63 -5.26 2.02
CA ALA A 187 26.94 -5.74 1.57
C ALA A 187 27.30 -5.30 0.13
N GLN A 188 26.38 -4.68 -0.64
CA GLN A 188 26.67 -4.23 -2.01
C GLN A 188 27.59 -3.00 -2.07
N ASP A 189 27.78 -2.28 -0.96
CA ASP A 189 28.60 -1.06 -0.88
C ASP A 189 28.19 0.00 -1.94
N ILE A 190 26.88 0.10 -2.19
CA ILE A 190 26.28 1.11 -3.08
C ILE A 190 26.16 2.41 -2.28
N SER A 191 26.49 3.54 -2.91
CA SER A 191 26.40 4.84 -2.24
C SER A 191 24.98 5.15 -1.79
N ASP A 192 24.87 5.80 -0.63
CA ASP A 192 23.59 6.25 -0.08
C ASP A 192 22.84 7.17 -1.06
N GLU A 193 23.56 7.93 -1.90
CA GLU A 193 22.96 8.77 -2.93
C GLU A 193 22.16 7.95 -3.96
N ILE A 194 22.72 6.86 -4.46
CA ILE A 194 21.99 6.00 -5.42
C ILE A 194 20.90 5.23 -4.69
N HIS A 195 21.23 4.63 -3.53
CA HIS A 195 20.29 3.79 -2.79
C HIS A 195 19.04 4.55 -2.31
N SER A 196 19.19 5.80 -1.87
CA SER A 196 18.08 6.64 -1.40
C SER A 196 17.22 7.21 -2.53
N ARG A 197 17.79 7.37 -3.74
CA ARG A 197 17.11 8.02 -4.87
C ARG A 197 16.44 7.03 -5.83
N VAL A 198 16.90 5.78 -5.88
CA VAL A 198 16.21 4.69 -6.60
C VAL A 198 15.16 4.09 -5.67
N GLN A 199 14.10 4.85 -5.39
CA GLN A 199 12.99 4.46 -4.51
C GLN A 199 11.67 4.94 -5.12
N TYR A 200 11.06 4.07 -5.93
CA TYR A 200 9.87 4.42 -6.72
C TYR A 200 8.60 3.66 -6.30
N HIS A 201 8.59 3.04 -5.11
CA HIS A 201 7.41 2.31 -4.61
C HIS A 201 6.12 3.14 -4.78
N ASP A 202 5.09 2.51 -5.36
CA ASP A 202 3.78 3.09 -5.72
C ASP A 202 3.79 4.19 -6.81
N CYS A 203 4.94 4.48 -7.44
CA CYS A 203 4.98 5.34 -8.62
C CYS A 203 4.45 4.59 -9.85
N THR A 204 3.67 5.28 -10.69
CA THR A 204 3.15 4.70 -11.94
C THR A 204 4.11 4.97 -13.08
N ILE A 205 4.45 3.96 -13.88
CA ILE A 205 5.26 4.16 -15.08
C ILE A 205 4.41 4.83 -16.16
N THR A 206 4.84 6.00 -16.61
CA THR A 206 4.17 6.74 -17.69
C THR A 206 4.83 6.52 -19.05
N GLU A 207 6.13 6.22 -19.07
CA GLU A 207 6.88 5.97 -20.29
C GLU A 207 8.08 5.06 -20.04
N LEU A 208 8.39 4.22 -21.04
CA LEU A 208 9.62 3.44 -21.14
C LEU A 208 10.22 3.66 -22.54
N LEU A 209 11.42 4.23 -22.59
CA LEU A 209 12.22 4.36 -23.81
C LEU A 209 13.41 3.41 -23.73
N THR A 210 13.69 2.70 -24.82
CA THR A 210 14.81 1.75 -24.91
C THR A 210 15.68 2.06 -26.13
N GLY A 211 17.00 1.91 -25.99
CA GLY A 211 17.98 2.22 -27.02
C GLY A 211 19.39 2.22 -26.44
N ASP A 212 20.19 3.23 -26.78
CA ASP A 212 21.52 3.45 -26.16
C ASP A 212 21.44 3.70 -24.64
N GLU A 213 20.25 4.12 -24.18
CA GLU A 213 19.86 4.26 -22.79
C GLU A 213 18.49 3.63 -22.57
N VAL A 214 18.19 3.26 -21.32
CA VAL A 214 16.83 2.92 -20.89
C VAL A 214 16.35 4.05 -20.00
N VAL A 215 15.27 4.73 -20.41
CA VAL A 215 14.66 5.84 -19.67
C VAL A 215 13.27 5.43 -19.21
N ILE A 216 13.00 5.58 -17.91
CA ILE A 216 11.70 5.33 -17.30
C ILE A 216 11.20 6.64 -16.70
N ARG A 217 9.97 7.02 -17.05
CA ARG A 217 9.29 8.18 -16.47
C ARG A 217 8.15 7.75 -15.57
N PHE A 218 7.92 8.54 -14.53
CA PHE A 218 6.98 8.21 -13.48
C PHE A 218 5.96 9.31 -13.25
N ASP A 219 4.73 8.92 -12.96
CA ASP A 219 3.80 9.71 -12.18
C ASP A 219 4.03 9.38 -10.70
N THR A 220 4.51 10.36 -9.96
CA THR A 220 4.96 10.19 -8.57
C THR A 220 3.88 10.47 -7.53
N ARG A 221 2.67 10.85 -7.95
CA ARG A 221 1.59 11.25 -7.02
C ARG A 221 1.19 10.14 -6.03
N GLY A 222 1.43 8.88 -6.38
CA GLY A 222 1.20 7.72 -5.50
C GLY A 222 2.39 7.35 -4.62
N GLY A 223 3.60 7.79 -4.95
CA GLY A 223 4.83 7.39 -4.26
C GLY A 223 5.35 8.42 -3.26
N PHE A 224 6.50 8.11 -2.65
CA PHE A 224 7.14 8.94 -1.61
C PHE A 224 8.33 9.76 -2.12
N THR A 225 8.43 9.96 -3.43
CA THR A 225 9.54 10.68 -4.08
C THR A 225 9.00 11.72 -5.07
N ASN A 226 9.75 12.79 -5.29
CA ASN A 226 9.49 13.74 -6.38
C ASN A 226 10.36 13.47 -7.62
N ILE A 227 11.28 12.51 -7.54
CA ILE A 227 12.10 12.06 -8.66
C ILE A 227 11.19 11.32 -9.63
N ASN A 228 11.04 11.83 -10.84
CA ASN A 228 10.07 11.35 -11.83
C ASN A 228 10.74 10.77 -13.08
N LYS A 229 12.07 10.67 -13.09
CA LYS A 229 12.84 10.09 -14.20
C LYS A 229 14.03 9.26 -13.71
N LEU A 230 14.16 8.06 -14.27
CA LEU A 230 15.29 7.15 -14.10
C LEU A 230 15.91 6.88 -15.47
N THR A 231 17.22 7.03 -15.59
CA THR A 231 17.99 6.68 -16.80
C THR A 231 19.06 5.67 -16.46
N LEU A 232 19.10 4.56 -17.19
CA LEU A 232 20.11 3.51 -17.11
C LEU A 232 21.05 3.63 -18.29
N VAL A 233 22.32 3.93 -18.02
CA VAL A 233 23.34 4.24 -19.03
C VAL A 233 23.98 2.95 -19.54
N ALA A 234 24.14 2.85 -20.88
CA ALA A 234 24.66 1.66 -21.56
C ALA A 234 24.01 0.34 -21.08
N PRO A 235 22.67 0.22 -21.24
CA PRO A 235 21.90 -0.86 -20.64
C PRO A 235 22.02 -2.17 -21.40
N GLU A 236 21.99 -3.28 -20.66
CA GLU A 236 21.74 -4.62 -21.15
C GLU A 236 20.47 -5.15 -20.47
N ILE A 237 19.36 -5.21 -21.20
CA ILE A 237 18.10 -5.77 -20.70
C ILE A 237 18.23 -7.29 -20.68
N ILE A 238 18.28 -7.87 -19.48
CA ILE A 238 18.34 -9.31 -19.26
C ILE A 238 16.94 -9.91 -19.33
N LYS A 239 15.95 -9.19 -18.78
CA LYS A 239 14.56 -9.65 -18.72
C LYS A 239 13.62 -8.47 -18.79
N GLN A 240 12.54 -8.59 -19.57
CA GLN A 240 11.41 -7.67 -19.56
C GLN A 240 10.14 -8.47 -19.83
N ASP A 241 9.27 -8.56 -18.83
CA ASP A 241 7.97 -9.21 -18.99
C ASP A 241 6.91 -8.21 -19.47
N GLY A 242 6.34 -8.46 -20.65
CA GLY A 242 5.19 -7.71 -21.16
C GLY A 242 5.40 -6.20 -21.29
N GLY A 243 4.28 -5.46 -21.28
CA GLY A 243 4.26 -4.00 -21.22
C GLY A 243 4.16 -3.52 -19.78
N ILE A 244 5.14 -2.73 -19.33
CA ILE A 244 5.19 -2.17 -17.97
C ILE A 244 4.67 -0.73 -17.90
N VAL A 245 4.31 -0.10 -19.04
CA VAL A 245 3.72 1.23 -19.01
C VAL A 245 2.31 1.15 -18.42
N GLY A 246 2.03 1.99 -17.43
CA GLY A 246 0.80 1.99 -16.65
C GLY A 246 0.82 1.10 -15.42
N SER A 247 1.86 0.30 -15.19
CA SER A 247 2.02 -0.46 -13.95
C SER A 247 2.58 0.40 -12.82
N TYR A 248 2.37 -0.05 -11.57
CA TYR A 248 3.01 0.51 -10.39
C TYR A 248 4.33 -0.20 -10.11
N TRP A 249 5.33 0.55 -9.70
CA TRP A 249 6.58 0.01 -9.19
C TRP A 249 6.36 -0.53 -7.77
N LEU A 250 6.58 -1.84 -7.56
CA LEU A 250 6.40 -2.47 -6.25
C LEU A 250 7.73 -2.52 -5.51
N TYR A 251 8.67 -3.32 -5.99
CA TYR A 251 9.91 -3.59 -5.27
C TYR A 251 11.10 -3.62 -6.22
N GLN A 252 12.27 -3.28 -5.70
CA GLN A 252 13.52 -3.34 -6.43
C GLN A 252 14.66 -3.96 -5.63
N GLU A 253 15.54 -4.64 -6.35
CA GLU A 253 16.85 -5.08 -5.86
C GLU A 253 17.91 -4.42 -6.72
N LEU A 254 18.92 -3.84 -6.08
CA LEU A 254 20.01 -3.18 -6.78
C LEU A 254 21.33 -3.82 -6.36
N TYR A 255 22.01 -4.43 -7.32
CA TYR A 255 23.28 -5.12 -7.10
C TYR A 255 24.43 -4.36 -7.74
N ARG A 256 25.58 -4.34 -7.06
CA ARG A 256 26.83 -3.86 -7.62
C ARG A 256 27.47 -4.98 -8.45
N ILE A 257 27.88 -4.66 -9.67
CA ILE A 257 28.63 -5.57 -10.55
C ILE A 257 29.94 -4.91 -10.99
N ASP A 258 30.86 -5.68 -11.57
CA ASP A 258 32.22 -5.23 -11.92
C ASP A 258 32.24 -3.88 -12.68
N ASN A 259 31.30 -3.70 -13.62
CA ASN A 259 31.22 -2.53 -14.49
C ASN A 259 29.90 -1.75 -14.35
N GLY A 260 29.34 -1.65 -13.15
CA GLY A 260 28.14 -0.84 -12.92
C GLY A 260 27.14 -1.47 -11.96
N TYR A 261 25.88 -1.59 -12.38
CA TYR A 261 24.77 -2.06 -11.56
C TYR A 261 23.90 -3.07 -12.29
N GLU A 262 23.26 -3.97 -11.54
CA GLU A 262 22.17 -4.83 -12.00
C GLU A 262 20.91 -4.50 -11.19
N LEU A 263 19.90 -3.94 -11.86
CA LEU A 263 18.64 -3.51 -11.28
C LEU A 263 17.56 -4.54 -11.62
N HIS A 264 16.90 -5.06 -10.58
CA HIS A 264 15.75 -5.96 -10.69
C HIS A 264 14.54 -5.21 -10.16
N VAL A 265 13.44 -5.22 -10.91
CA VAL A 265 12.21 -4.52 -10.54
C VAL A 265 11.02 -5.44 -10.72
N LEU A 266 10.17 -5.49 -9.69
CA LEU A 266 8.87 -6.12 -9.72
C LEU A 266 7.80 -5.03 -9.85
N PHE A 267 6.86 -5.22 -10.77
CA PHE A 267 5.75 -4.30 -10.98
C PHE A 267 4.42 -4.94 -10.61
N ASP A 268 3.46 -4.08 -10.26
CA ASP A 268 2.06 -4.46 -10.15
C ASP A 268 1.44 -4.70 -11.53
N GLY A 269 0.29 -5.38 -11.57
CA GLY A 269 -0.45 -5.65 -12.80
C GLY A 269 -0.56 -7.13 -13.12
N GLU A 270 -1.16 -7.43 -14.27
CA GLU A 270 -1.44 -8.81 -14.66
C GLU A 270 -0.15 -9.63 -14.74
N ASN A 271 -0.12 -10.74 -14.00
CA ASN A 271 1.04 -11.62 -13.82
C ASN A 271 2.25 -11.04 -13.06
N MET A 272 2.21 -9.79 -12.57
CA MET A 272 3.31 -9.08 -11.90
C MET A 272 4.60 -9.11 -12.73
N PRO A 273 4.70 -8.27 -13.78
CA PRO A 273 5.85 -8.29 -14.67
C PRO A 273 7.14 -7.91 -13.95
N GLU A 274 8.27 -8.45 -14.44
CA GLU A 274 9.61 -8.10 -13.97
C GLU A 274 10.43 -7.41 -15.06
N LEU A 275 11.30 -6.49 -14.65
CA LEU A 275 12.36 -5.90 -15.48
C LEU A 275 13.71 -6.16 -14.79
N ILE A 276 14.67 -6.71 -15.53
CA ILE A 276 16.05 -6.90 -15.07
C ILE A 276 16.99 -6.27 -16.09
N VAL A 277 17.77 -5.29 -15.65
CA VAL A 277 18.68 -4.52 -16.51
C VAL A 277 20.03 -4.39 -15.85
N ARG A 278 21.10 -4.67 -16.59
CA ARG A 278 22.45 -4.22 -16.24
C ARG A 278 22.72 -2.88 -16.87
N CYS A 279 23.46 -2.03 -16.20
CA CYS A 279 23.84 -0.72 -16.72
C CYS A 279 25.20 -0.32 -16.17
N ALA A 280 25.89 0.57 -16.89
CA ALA A 280 27.14 1.15 -16.44
C ALA A 280 26.93 2.15 -15.30
N ASP A 281 25.85 2.92 -15.38
CA ASP A 281 25.51 3.97 -14.41
C ASP A 281 24.00 4.23 -14.34
N ILE A 282 23.57 4.89 -13.26
CA ILE A 282 22.18 5.23 -12.96
C ILE A 282 22.05 6.73 -12.72
N LEU A 283 21.22 7.39 -13.53
CA LEU A 283 20.87 8.79 -13.37
C LEU A 283 19.43 8.94 -12.91
N VAL A 284 19.21 9.82 -11.94
CA VAL A 284 17.92 10.06 -11.30
C VAL A 284 17.64 11.56 -11.31
N GLU A 285 16.51 11.97 -11.85
CA GLU A 285 16.22 13.37 -12.18
C GLU A 285 14.78 13.76 -11.83
N VAL A 286 14.58 15.06 -11.62
CA VAL A 286 13.26 15.70 -11.56
C VAL A 286 13.11 16.50 -12.86
N GLU A 287 12.14 16.14 -13.68
CA GLU A 287 11.75 16.78 -14.95
C GLU A 287 10.50 17.65 -14.78
#